data_AF-A0A945E437-F1
#
_entry.id   AF-A0A945E437-F1
#
_cell.length_a   1.000
_cell.length_b   1.000
_cell.length_c   1.000
_cell.angle_alpha   90.00
_cell.angle_beta   90.00
_cell.angle_gamma   90.00
#
_symmetry.space_group_name_H-M   'P 1'
#
loop_
_entity.id
_entity.type
_entity.pdbx_description
1 polymer ?
#
loop_
_entity_poly.entity_id
_entity_poly.type
_entity_poly.pdbx_seq_one_letter_code
_entity_poly.pdbx_strand_id
1 'polypeptide(L)'
;MANLAPPDRSTLAYLGPQGTFTEQALYTQPDLAGMDLRPAPSIPDVFRQVIAGEVDLGFAAIENSIEGSVNITQDTLAFDADLLIQREGVISIQLNLMVAAGTTLADIDRVVSFPHASAQCRGWLAEHLPGAEVHASNSTADAARMIAESPDRRTAAIAPGRAAEVYGLDVLAADIEDHPENQTRFVLVAADGIPAPTGHDKTSLVVFQRADRPGSLLGILQEFAARSLNLTRLESRPTRQGLGNYCFLMDVEGHIVDELVADCLRNLHMKHGEVKFLGSYPAAGSKGETVRRQASESSQSADDWLAELRTRIQD
;
A
#
# COMPACT_ATOMS: atom_id res chain seq x y z
N MET A 1 -24.10 -22.20 -16.61
CA MET A 1 -23.58 -21.90 -15.26
C MET A 1 -23.76 -20.42 -15.05
N ALA A 2 -24.52 -20.03 -14.02
CA ALA A 2 -24.96 -18.66 -13.83
C ALA A 2 -23.77 -17.72 -13.71
N ASN A 3 -23.75 -16.71 -14.58
CA ASN A 3 -22.85 -15.57 -14.50
C ASN A 3 -23.34 -14.72 -13.32
N LEU A 4 -22.96 -15.10 -12.10
CA LEU A 4 -23.13 -14.26 -10.93
C LEU A 4 -22.16 -13.10 -11.12
N ALA A 5 -22.68 -11.92 -11.44
CA ALA A 5 -21.93 -10.69 -11.27
C ALA A 5 -21.32 -10.70 -9.85
N PRO A 6 -20.07 -10.25 -9.67
CA PRO A 6 -19.53 -10.10 -8.33
C PRO A 6 -20.54 -9.32 -7.48
N PRO A 7 -20.77 -9.71 -6.20
CA PRO A 7 -21.71 -8.99 -5.35
C PRO A 7 -21.38 -7.50 -5.39
N ASP A 8 -22.40 -6.64 -5.41
CA ASP A 8 -22.23 -5.19 -5.30
C ASP A 8 -21.48 -4.90 -4.00
N ARG A 9 -20.16 -4.76 -4.11
CA ARG A 9 -19.29 -4.48 -2.97
C ARG A 9 -19.69 -3.12 -2.43
N SER A 10 -20.12 -3.06 -1.19
CA SER A 10 -20.72 -1.88 -0.58
C SER A 10 -20.10 -1.53 0.77
N THR A 11 -19.33 -2.43 1.38
CA THR A 11 -18.69 -2.26 2.68
C THR A 11 -17.16 -2.36 2.61
N LEU A 12 -16.45 -1.53 3.38
CA LEU A 12 -14.98 -1.51 3.38
C LEU A 12 -14.44 -1.25 4.78
N ALA A 13 -13.56 -2.13 5.28
CA ALA A 13 -12.82 -1.92 6.52
C ALA A 13 -11.45 -1.29 6.28
N TYR A 14 -11.02 -0.40 7.18
CA TYR A 14 -9.71 0.24 7.11
C TYR A 14 -9.10 0.44 8.50
N LEU A 15 -7.79 0.66 8.59
CA LEU A 15 -7.11 0.93 9.86
C LEU A 15 -7.57 2.29 10.44
N GLY A 16 -8.34 2.24 11.50
CA GLY A 16 -8.78 3.38 12.28
C GLY A 16 -7.72 3.90 13.27
N PRO A 17 -8.09 4.88 14.12
CA PRO A 17 -9.38 5.58 14.17
C PRO A 17 -9.62 6.47 12.93
N GLN A 18 -10.77 7.15 12.87
CA GLN A 18 -11.01 8.19 11.86
C GLN A 18 -9.94 9.29 11.95
N GLY A 19 -9.62 9.94 10.83
CA GLY A 19 -8.58 10.97 10.75
C GLY A 19 -7.16 10.46 10.49
N THR A 20 -6.96 9.16 10.28
CA THR A 20 -5.63 8.59 9.98
C THR A 20 -5.21 8.85 8.52
N PHE A 21 -3.92 8.63 8.23
CA PHE A 21 -3.44 8.59 6.84
C PHE A 21 -4.13 7.53 5.99
N THR A 22 -4.53 6.41 6.60
CA THR A 22 -5.31 5.37 5.91
C THR A 22 -6.67 5.91 5.46
N GLU A 23 -7.38 6.64 6.33
CA GLU A 23 -8.63 7.28 5.94
C GLU A 23 -8.38 8.36 4.87
N GLN A 24 -7.36 9.21 5.05
CA GLN A 24 -7.01 10.23 4.04
C GLN A 24 -6.75 9.59 2.66
N ALA A 25 -5.97 8.51 2.61
CA ALA A 25 -5.69 7.78 1.38
C ALA A 25 -6.95 7.18 0.76
N LEU A 26 -7.87 6.66 1.58
CA LEU A 26 -9.16 6.16 1.12
C LEU A 26 -9.99 7.28 0.47
N TYR A 27 -10.04 8.47 1.07
CA TYR A 27 -10.81 9.60 0.52
C TYR A 27 -10.23 10.19 -0.77
N THR A 28 -8.96 9.90 -1.11
CA THR A 28 -8.41 10.20 -2.45
C THR A 28 -9.00 9.32 -3.55
N GLN A 29 -9.77 8.30 -3.18
CA GLN A 29 -10.40 7.35 -4.08
C GLN A 29 -11.93 7.51 -4.02
N PRO A 30 -12.55 8.29 -4.92
CA PRO A 30 -13.97 8.65 -4.81
C PRO A 30 -14.92 7.45 -4.79
N ASP A 31 -14.55 6.36 -5.48
CA ASP A 31 -15.33 5.12 -5.51
C ASP A 31 -15.36 4.42 -4.15
N LEU A 32 -14.24 4.42 -3.40
CA LEU A 32 -14.20 3.85 -2.05
C LEU A 32 -14.79 4.77 -1.02
N ALA A 33 -14.56 6.08 -1.15
CA ALA A 33 -15.07 7.08 -0.21
C ALA A 33 -16.60 7.08 -0.12
N GLY A 34 -17.29 6.62 -1.17
CA GLY A 34 -18.75 6.47 -1.20
C GLY A 34 -19.30 5.17 -0.59
N MET A 35 -18.44 4.26 -0.11
CA MET A 35 -18.85 2.98 0.50
C MET A 35 -19.26 3.14 1.98
N ASP A 36 -19.82 2.08 2.57
CA ASP A 36 -19.99 1.97 4.02
C ASP A 36 -18.63 1.66 4.67
N LEU A 37 -18.00 2.70 5.24
CA LEU A 37 -16.65 2.64 5.79
C LEU A 37 -16.64 2.20 7.26
N ARG A 38 -15.88 1.13 7.55
CA ARG A 38 -15.79 0.50 8.87
C ARG A 38 -14.37 0.65 9.45
N PRO A 39 -14.10 1.61 10.34
CA PRO A 39 -12.80 1.69 11.00
C PRO A 39 -12.56 0.45 11.87
N ALA A 40 -11.37 -0.14 11.78
CA ALA A 40 -10.93 -1.28 12.57
C ALA A 40 -9.73 -0.90 13.46
N PRO A 41 -9.56 -1.55 14.62
CA PRO A 41 -8.50 -1.17 15.56
C PRO A 41 -7.10 -1.64 15.13
N SER A 42 -6.99 -2.56 14.17
CA SER A 42 -5.71 -3.06 13.67
C SER A 42 -5.81 -3.54 12.21
N ILE A 43 -4.67 -3.62 11.51
CA ILE A 43 -4.61 -4.16 10.14
C ILE A 43 -5.02 -5.66 10.12
N PRO A 44 -4.56 -6.52 11.05
CA PRO A 44 -5.08 -7.88 11.15
C PRO A 44 -6.61 -7.94 11.30
N ASP A 45 -7.22 -7.01 12.06
CA ASP A 45 -8.68 -6.95 12.18
C ASP A 45 -9.38 -6.50 10.90
N VAL A 46 -8.76 -5.63 10.09
CA VAL A 46 -9.26 -5.30 8.74
C VAL A 46 -9.31 -6.57 7.90
N PHE A 47 -8.21 -7.32 7.84
CA PHE A 47 -8.12 -8.52 7.00
C PHE A 47 -9.02 -9.64 7.50
N ARG A 48 -9.12 -9.83 8.82
CA ARG A 48 -10.06 -10.78 9.43
C ARG A 48 -11.51 -10.50 9.03
N GLN A 49 -11.94 -9.24 9.04
CA GLN A 49 -13.31 -8.86 8.65
C GLN A 49 -13.61 -9.23 7.19
N VAL A 50 -12.64 -9.03 6.28
CA VAL A 50 -12.78 -9.41 4.86
C VAL A 50 -12.86 -10.93 4.71
N ILE A 51 -11.96 -11.67 5.38
CA ILE A 51 -11.94 -13.14 5.33
C ILE A 51 -13.25 -13.75 5.87
N ALA A 52 -13.79 -13.14 6.94
CA ALA A 52 -15.05 -13.56 7.54
C ALA A 52 -16.29 -13.18 6.72
N GLY A 53 -16.14 -12.39 5.66
CA GLY A 53 -17.26 -11.84 4.89
C GLY A 53 -18.10 -10.81 5.68
N GLU A 54 -17.54 -10.23 6.75
CA GLU A 54 -18.18 -9.15 7.53
C GLU A 54 -18.15 -7.82 6.76
N VAL A 55 -17.15 -7.65 5.90
CA VAL A 55 -17.03 -6.54 4.93
C VAL A 55 -16.53 -7.08 3.60
N ASP A 56 -16.81 -6.36 2.51
CA ASP A 56 -16.42 -6.77 1.16
C ASP A 56 -14.94 -6.53 0.86
N LEU A 57 -14.39 -5.45 1.42
CA LEU A 57 -13.06 -4.94 1.10
C LEU A 57 -12.28 -4.52 2.34
N GLY A 58 -10.96 -4.62 2.26
CA GLY A 58 -10.02 -4.13 3.27
C GLY A 58 -9.05 -3.11 2.68
N PHE A 59 -8.73 -2.04 3.39
CA PHE A 59 -7.77 -1.04 2.95
C PHE A 59 -6.69 -0.80 4.00
N ALA A 60 -5.42 -0.98 3.62
CA ALA A 60 -4.30 -0.92 4.55
C ALA A 60 -3.02 -0.41 3.89
N ALA A 61 -2.17 0.27 4.66
CA ALA A 61 -0.82 0.64 4.24
C ALA A 61 0.05 -0.63 4.10
N ILE A 62 0.90 -0.69 3.09
CA ILE A 62 1.83 -1.81 2.86
C ILE A 62 3.29 -1.38 2.89
N GLU A 63 3.59 -0.11 2.58
CA GLU A 63 4.95 0.40 2.41
C GLU A 63 4.95 1.92 2.55
N ASN A 64 5.99 2.48 3.18
CA ASN A 64 6.28 3.90 3.25
C ASN A 64 7.70 4.15 2.73
N SER A 65 7.92 5.28 2.03
CA SER A 65 9.19 5.58 1.37
C SER A 65 10.35 5.91 2.33
N ILE A 66 10.06 6.27 3.58
CA ILE A 66 11.06 6.60 4.61
C ILE A 66 11.16 5.48 5.66
N GLU A 67 10.03 5.04 6.21
CA GLU A 67 9.95 4.01 7.24
C GLU A 67 10.10 2.58 6.68
N GLY A 68 9.96 2.42 5.36
CA GLY A 68 9.99 1.13 4.69
C GLY A 68 8.69 0.36 4.86
N SER A 69 8.83 -0.97 4.94
CA SER A 69 7.72 -1.92 4.90
C SER A 69 6.79 -1.85 6.11
N VAL A 70 5.48 -1.87 5.86
CA VAL A 70 4.49 -2.11 6.91
C VAL A 70 4.46 -3.60 7.20
N ASN A 71 5.39 -4.03 8.07
CA ASN A 71 5.69 -5.43 8.36
C ASN A 71 4.45 -6.26 8.73
N ILE A 72 3.53 -5.69 9.51
CA ILE A 72 2.31 -6.41 9.92
C ILE A 72 1.42 -6.74 8.72
N THR A 73 1.24 -5.80 7.78
CA THR A 73 0.46 -6.01 6.55
C THR A 73 1.06 -7.13 5.72
N GLN A 74 2.37 -7.05 5.49
CA GLN A 74 3.10 -8.01 4.70
C GLN A 74 3.08 -9.41 5.30
N ASP A 75 3.33 -9.51 6.60
CA ASP A 75 3.30 -10.78 7.31
C ASP A 75 1.91 -11.39 7.32
N THR A 76 0.86 -10.59 7.57
CA THR A 76 -0.52 -11.11 7.57
C THR A 76 -0.90 -11.59 6.17
N LEU A 77 -0.59 -10.84 5.10
CA LEU A 77 -0.81 -11.31 3.72
C LEU A 77 0.00 -12.58 3.38
N ALA A 78 1.24 -12.67 3.87
CA ALA A 78 2.10 -13.81 3.58
C ALA A 78 1.65 -15.08 4.30
N PHE A 79 1.30 -14.99 5.58
CA PHE A 79 1.20 -16.16 6.46
C PHE A 79 -0.20 -16.40 7.04
N ASP A 80 -1.01 -15.35 7.20
CA ASP A 80 -2.20 -15.40 8.06
C ASP A 80 -3.52 -15.15 7.31
N ALA A 81 -3.46 -14.69 6.05
CA ALA A 81 -4.62 -14.30 5.26
C ALA A 81 -4.55 -14.79 3.79
N ASP A 82 -5.62 -15.39 3.30
CA ASP A 82 -5.81 -15.68 1.87
C ASP A 82 -6.67 -14.59 1.24
N LEU A 83 -6.00 -13.48 0.91
CA LEU A 83 -6.61 -12.29 0.33
C LEU A 83 -5.90 -11.93 -0.98
N LEU A 84 -6.67 -11.35 -1.91
CA LEU A 84 -6.17 -10.86 -3.18
C LEU A 84 -6.18 -9.34 -3.19
N ILE A 85 -5.04 -8.73 -3.48
CA ILE A 85 -4.90 -7.31 -3.74
C ILE A 85 -5.67 -6.98 -5.03
N GLN A 86 -6.56 -6.01 -4.92
CA GLN A 86 -7.47 -5.56 -5.97
C GLN A 86 -6.96 -4.29 -6.66
N ARG A 87 -6.17 -3.47 -5.97
CA ARG A 87 -5.50 -2.27 -6.46
C ARG A 87 -4.57 -1.70 -5.39
N GLU A 88 -3.70 -0.78 -5.81
CA GLU A 88 -2.90 0.03 -4.92
C GLU A 88 -3.20 1.53 -5.06
N GLY A 89 -2.92 2.30 -4.01
CA GLY A 89 -2.96 3.76 -4.01
C GLY A 89 -1.71 4.31 -3.34
N VAL A 90 -1.21 5.44 -3.80
CA VAL A 90 -0.05 6.12 -3.22
C VAL A 90 -0.43 7.56 -2.94
N ILE A 91 -0.17 8.02 -1.72
CA ILE A 91 -0.35 9.43 -1.34
C ILE A 91 0.93 9.97 -0.74
N SER A 92 1.17 11.26 -0.95
CA SER A 92 2.15 12.00 -0.15
C SER A 92 1.67 12.13 1.28
N ILE A 93 2.61 11.98 2.21
CA ILE A 93 2.38 12.13 3.65
C ILE A 93 2.57 13.59 4.01
N GLN A 94 1.45 14.26 4.23
CA GLN A 94 1.38 15.68 4.60
C GLN A 94 0.97 15.81 6.07
N LEU A 95 1.83 16.44 6.86
CA LEU A 95 1.62 16.69 8.27
C LEU A 95 1.20 18.15 8.46
N ASN A 96 0.15 18.35 9.25
CA ASN A 96 -0.46 19.66 9.44
C ASN A 96 -0.47 20.00 10.93
N LEU A 97 -0.10 21.24 11.26
CA LEU A 97 -0.28 21.80 12.60
C LEU A 97 -1.73 22.28 12.73
N MET A 98 -2.49 21.65 13.62
CA MET A 98 -3.91 21.96 13.84
C MET A 98 -4.22 22.26 15.31
N VAL A 99 -5.24 23.09 15.52
CA VAL A 99 -5.59 23.67 16.82
C VAL A 99 -7.10 23.77 17.00
N ALA A 100 -7.53 23.99 18.23
CA ALA A 100 -8.91 24.39 18.50
C ALA A 100 -9.22 25.78 17.91
N ALA A 101 -10.48 25.98 17.50
CA ALA A 101 -10.89 27.21 16.82
C ALA A 101 -10.55 28.49 17.59
N GLY A 102 -9.98 29.47 16.87
CA GLY A 102 -9.58 30.76 17.41
C GLY A 102 -8.26 30.76 18.20
N THR A 103 -7.46 29.70 18.09
CA THR A 103 -6.09 29.64 18.61
C THR A 103 -5.12 30.20 17.57
N THR A 104 -4.12 30.97 17.99
CA THR A 104 -3.07 31.48 17.10
C THR A 104 -1.73 30.81 17.39
N LEU A 105 -0.77 30.92 16.47
CA LEU A 105 0.56 30.33 16.64
C LEU A 105 1.26 30.83 17.93
N ALA A 106 1.01 32.07 18.35
CA ALA A 106 1.61 32.67 19.53
C ALA A 106 1.05 32.12 20.85
N ASP A 107 -0.12 31.46 20.83
CA ASP A 107 -0.74 30.89 22.02
C ASP A 107 -0.18 29.50 22.36
N ILE A 108 0.51 28.86 21.42
CA ILE A 108 0.92 27.46 21.51
C ILE A 108 2.16 27.31 22.39
N ASP A 109 2.01 26.57 23.48
CA ASP A 109 3.12 26.15 24.35
C ASP A 109 3.32 24.62 24.38
N ARG A 110 2.40 23.86 23.75
CA ARG A 110 2.45 22.40 23.66
C ARG A 110 2.10 21.90 22.26
N VAL A 111 2.86 20.92 21.77
CA VAL A 111 2.58 20.18 20.55
C VAL A 111 2.41 18.70 20.87
N VAL A 112 1.35 18.06 20.40
CA VAL A 112 1.06 16.63 20.61
C VAL A 112 1.04 15.90 19.27
N SER A 113 1.72 14.76 19.18
CA SER A 113 1.61 13.88 18.01
C SER A 113 2.17 12.49 18.29
N PHE A 114 2.01 11.59 17.31
CA PHE A 114 2.74 10.34 17.31
C PHE A 114 4.25 10.63 17.20
N PRO A 115 5.14 9.97 17.97
CA PRO A 115 6.56 10.30 18.01
C PRO A 115 7.26 10.33 16.66
N HIS A 116 6.83 9.48 15.72
CA HIS A 116 7.41 9.46 14.39
C HIS A 116 7.00 10.69 13.56
N ALA A 117 5.75 11.14 13.68
CA ALA A 117 5.24 12.32 12.99
C ALA A 117 5.88 13.62 13.55
N SER A 118 5.97 13.77 14.86
CA SER A 118 6.66 14.94 15.44
C SER A 118 8.16 14.95 15.14
N ALA A 119 8.79 13.78 15.00
CA ALA A 119 10.18 13.68 14.57
C ALA A 119 10.40 14.10 13.11
N GLN A 120 9.39 13.96 12.26
CA GLN A 120 9.40 14.41 10.86
C GLN A 120 9.10 15.91 10.69
N CYS A 121 8.80 16.65 11.75
CA CYS A 121 8.50 18.09 11.69
C CYS A 121 9.48 18.93 12.52
N ARG A 122 10.66 18.40 12.83
CA ARG A 122 11.58 19.03 13.80
C ARG A 122 12.14 20.33 13.28
N GLY A 123 12.44 20.42 11.98
CA GLY A 123 12.94 21.65 11.37
C GLY A 123 11.92 22.78 11.51
N TRP A 124 10.69 22.51 11.10
CA TRP A 124 9.60 23.49 11.18
C TRP A 124 9.30 23.90 12.62
N LEU A 125 9.20 22.94 13.55
CA LEU A 125 8.95 23.22 14.97
C LEU A 125 10.05 24.06 15.62
N ALA A 126 11.32 23.79 15.31
CA ALA A 126 12.44 24.57 15.84
C ALA A 126 12.44 26.02 15.35
N GLU A 127 11.98 26.26 14.12
CA GLU A 127 11.89 27.59 13.53
C GLU A 127 10.69 28.39 14.05
N HIS A 128 9.52 27.75 14.16
CA HIS A 128 8.24 28.44 14.40
C HIS A 128 7.72 28.36 15.84
N LEU A 129 8.07 27.28 16.57
CA LEU A 129 7.62 27.00 17.93
C LEU A 129 8.79 26.58 18.85
N PRO A 130 9.90 27.34 18.91
CA PRO A 130 11.12 26.94 19.63
C PRO A 130 10.94 26.73 21.14
N GLY A 131 9.87 27.28 21.74
CA GLY A 131 9.56 27.14 23.16
C GLY A 131 8.49 26.10 23.48
N ALA A 132 7.88 25.45 22.47
CA ALA A 132 6.80 24.51 22.70
C ALA A 132 7.32 23.13 23.13
N GLU A 133 6.66 22.53 24.13
CA GLU A 133 6.96 21.16 24.54
C GLU A 133 6.30 20.15 23.59
N VAL A 134 7.05 19.14 23.15
CA VAL A 134 6.52 18.06 22.31
C VAL A 134 6.14 16.86 23.18
N HIS A 135 4.85 16.50 23.15
CA HIS A 135 4.25 15.40 23.89
C HIS A 135 3.83 14.27 22.94
N ALA A 136 3.94 13.03 23.40
CA ALA A 136 3.61 11.85 22.62
C ALA A 136 2.12 11.47 22.75
N SER A 137 1.51 11.05 21.65
CA SER A 137 0.20 10.38 21.59
C SER A 137 0.33 8.97 20.99
N ASN A 138 -0.75 8.19 21.05
CA ASN A 138 -0.76 6.84 20.48
C ASN A 138 -0.85 6.82 18.95
N SER A 139 -1.40 7.87 18.35
CA SER A 139 -1.43 8.08 16.90
C SER A 139 -1.59 9.57 16.57
N THR A 140 -1.36 9.95 15.32
CA THR A 140 -1.60 11.32 14.85
C THR A 140 -3.07 11.72 14.95
N ALA A 141 -3.98 10.83 14.59
CA ALA A 141 -5.42 11.03 14.75
C ALA A 141 -5.84 11.15 16.23
N ASP A 142 -5.22 10.37 17.12
CA ASP A 142 -5.44 10.47 18.57
C ASP A 142 -5.01 11.84 19.12
N ALA A 143 -3.91 12.41 18.63
CA ALA A 143 -3.49 13.77 19.00
C ALA A 143 -4.53 14.82 18.63
N ALA A 144 -5.08 14.75 17.41
CA ALA A 144 -6.15 15.64 16.98
C ALA A 144 -7.42 15.46 17.82
N ARG A 145 -7.84 14.21 18.06
CA ARG A 145 -8.98 13.87 18.91
C ARG A 145 -8.85 14.45 20.32
N MET A 146 -7.68 14.34 20.94
CA MET A 146 -7.42 14.86 22.29
C MET A 146 -7.69 16.37 22.39
N ILE A 147 -7.29 17.15 21.38
CA ILE A 147 -7.50 18.60 21.35
C ILE A 147 -8.99 18.93 21.16
N ALA A 148 -9.68 18.19 20.30
CA ALA A 148 -11.11 18.40 20.06
C ALA A 148 -11.96 18.06 21.28
N GLU A 149 -11.61 17.01 22.03
CA GLU A 149 -12.31 16.60 23.26
C GLU A 149 -12.03 17.51 24.46
N SER A 150 -10.89 18.19 24.50
CA SER A 150 -10.52 19.09 25.60
C SER A 150 -9.78 20.34 25.09
N PRO A 151 -10.49 21.31 24.50
CA PRO A 151 -9.88 22.50 23.94
C PRO A 151 -9.27 23.42 25.01
N ASP A 152 -7.97 23.68 24.95
CA ASP A 152 -7.26 24.55 25.90
C ASP A 152 -6.62 25.80 25.26
N ARG A 153 -6.70 25.93 23.93
CA ARG A 153 -6.09 27.01 23.11
C ARG A 153 -4.58 27.20 23.30
N ARG A 154 -3.90 26.20 23.86
CA ARG A 154 -2.43 26.20 24.08
C ARG A 154 -1.75 24.99 23.48
N THR A 155 -2.54 23.95 23.22
CA THR A 155 -2.09 22.71 22.61
C THR A 155 -2.39 22.71 21.10
N ALA A 156 -1.40 22.36 20.30
CA ALA A 156 -1.52 22.04 18.89
C ALA A 156 -1.26 20.55 18.64
N ALA A 157 -1.88 19.99 17.61
CA ALA A 157 -1.63 18.63 17.15
C ALA A 157 -0.90 18.66 15.81
N ILE A 158 -0.04 17.67 15.58
CA ILE A 158 0.46 17.37 14.25
C ILE A 158 -0.25 16.12 13.75
N ALA A 159 -1.03 16.25 12.68
CA ALA A 159 -1.80 15.14 12.12
C ALA A 159 -2.10 15.31 10.61
N PRO A 160 -2.62 14.26 9.93
CA PRO A 160 -3.07 14.37 8.54
C PRO A 160 -4.20 15.40 8.42
N GLY A 161 -4.33 16.05 7.26
CA GLY A 161 -5.39 17.05 7.03
C GLY A 161 -6.79 16.49 7.28
N ARG A 162 -6.99 15.20 7.00
CA ARG A 162 -8.25 14.50 7.29
C ARG A 162 -8.66 14.56 8.76
N ALA A 163 -7.72 14.55 9.70
CA ALA A 163 -8.03 14.64 11.13
C ALA A 163 -8.67 15.98 11.48
N ALA A 164 -8.26 17.08 10.84
CA ALA A 164 -8.86 18.39 11.08
C ALA A 164 -10.33 18.44 10.65
N GLU A 165 -10.67 17.83 9.52
CA GLU A 165 -12.06 17.70 9.05
C GLU A 165 -12.92 16.87 10.00
N VAL A 166 -12.41 15.71 10.42
CA VAL A 166 -13.12 14.77 11.31
C VAL A 166 -13.38 15.39 12.68
N TYR A 167 -12.40 16.10 13.22
CA TYR A 167 -12.44 16.60 14.59
C TYR A 167 -12.78 18.09 14.71
N GLY A 168 -13.06 18.78 13.60
CA GLY A 168 -13.44 20.19 13.58
C GLY A 168 -12.35 21.14 14.08
N LEU A 169 -11.10 20.87 13.70
CA LEU A 169 -9.94 21.67 14.09
C LEU A 169 -9.51 22.62 12.97
N ASP A 170 -8.94 23.76 13.34
CA ASP A 170 -8.37 24.72 12.40
C ASP A 170 -6.93 24.31 12.07
N VAL A 171 -6.57 24.28 10.78
CA VAL A 171 -5.19 24.08 10.34
C VAL A 171 -4.47 25.44 10.31
N LEU A 172 -3.45 25.61 11.16
CA LEU A 172 -2.65 26.84 11.21
C LEU A 172 -1.49 26.82 10.22
N ALA A 173 -0.91 25.64 10.00
CA ALA A 173 0.16 25.44 9.04
C ALA A 173 -0.01 24.06 8.40
N ALA A 174 0.04 24.03 7.07
CA ALA A 174 -0.02 22.81 6.27
C ALA A 174 1.39 22.43 5.79
N ASP A 175 1.58 21.14 5.47
CA ASP A 175 2.79 20.59 4.87
C ASP A 175 4.06 20.96 5.66
N ILE A 176 4.05 20.68 6.98
CA ILE A 176 5.14 21.04 7.91
C ILE A 176 6.19 19.94 8.09
N GLU A 177 6.10 18.85 7.33
CA GLU A 177 7.10 17.79 7.30
C GLU A 177 8.43 18.24 6.68
N ASP A 178 9.53 17.74 7.24
CA ASP A 178 10.90 18.04 6.80
C ASP A 178 11.22 17.38 5.43
N HIS A 179 10.43 16.39 5.02
CA HIS A 179 10.62 15.60 3.78
C HIS A 179 9.32 15.50 2.96
N PRO A 180 9.03 16.44 2.05
CA PRO A 180 7.77 16.48 1.29
C PRO A 180 7.60 15.33 0.27
N GLU A 181 8.70 14.63 -0.05
CA GLU A 181 8.70 13.45 -0.92
C GLU A 181 8.28 12.17 -0.18
N ASN A 182 7.91 12.25 1.11
CA ASN A 182 7.44 11.10 1.87
C ASN A 182 6.13 10.58 1.29
N GLN A 183 6.10 9.32 0.89
CA GLN A 183 4.93 8.67 0.30
C GLN A 183 4.61 7.37 1.02
N THR A 184 3.32 7.10 1.17
CA THR A 184 2.83 5.80 1.65
C THR A 184 1.98 5.15 0.57
N ARG A 185 2.30 3.88 0.34
CA ARG A 185 1.55 2.97 -0.53
C ARG A 185 0.56 2.17 0.30
N PHE A 186 -0.66 2.11 -0.20
CA PHE A 186 -1.80 1.40 0.35
C PHE A 186 -2.30 0.37 -0.64
N VAL A 187 -2.91 -0.70 -0.14
CA VAL A 187 -3.52 -1.76 -0.93
C VAL A 187 -4.98 -1.93 -0.53
N LEU A 188 -5.82 -2.15 -1.54
CA LEU A 188 -7.18 -2.63 -1.37
C LEU A 188 -7.16 -4.15 -1.54
N VAL A 189 -7.78 -4.89 -0.63
CA VAL A 189 -7.82 -6.36 -0.63
C VAL A 189 -9.26 -6.87 -0.60
N ALA A 190 -9.48 -8.03 -1.19
CA ALA A 190 -10.74 -8.77 -1.16
C ALA A 190 -10.48 -10.26 -0.93
N ALA A 191 -11.49 -11.00 -0.49
CA ALA A 191 -11.40 -12.46 -0.30
C ALA A 191 -11.24 -13.22 -1.63
N ASP A 192 -11.77 -12.69 -2.73
CA ASP A 192 -11.68 -13.29 -4.06
C ASP A 192 -11.82 -12.23 -5.16
N GLY A 193 -11.55 -12.64 -6.39
CA GLY A 193 -11.60 -11.82 -7.60
C GLY A 193 -10.23 -11.32 -7.99
N ILE A 194 -9.90 -11.46 -9.28
CA ILE A 194 -8.74 -10.84 -9.91
C ILE A 194 -9.30 -9.75 -10.85
N PRO A 195 -8.94 -8.48 -10.66
CA PRO A 195 -9.30 -7.41 -11.58
C PRO A 195 -8.94 -7.73 -13.03
N ALA A 196 -9.65 -7.12 -13.98
CA ALA A 196 -9.26 -7.20 -15.39
C ALA A 196 -7.92 -6.45 -15.62
N PRO A 197 -7.08 -6.91 -16.56
CA PRO A 197 -5.83 -6.24 -16.87
C PRO A 197 -6.11 -4.82 -17.39
N THR A 198 -5.29 -3.87 -16.94
CA THR A 198 -5.33 -2.48 -17.41
C THR A 198 -4.20 -2.17 -18.38
N GLY A 199 -3.18 -3.03 -18.43
CA GLY A 199 -1.90 -2.88 -19.14
C GLY A 199 -0.85 -2.11 -18.32
N HIS A 200 -1.25 -1.51 -17.20
CA HIS A 200 -0.33 -0.94 -16.20
C HIS A 200 -0.64 -1.61 -14.88
N ASP A 201 -0.27 -2.88 -14.82
CA ASP A 201 -0.62 -3.76 -13.72
C ASP A 201 0.62 -4.19 -12.96
N LYS A 202 0.39 -4.61 -11.73
CA LYS A 202 1.38 -5.22 -10.86
C LYS A 202 0.84 -6.56 -10.39
N THR A 203 1.72 -7.54 -10.29
CA THR A 203 1.43 -8.84 -9.70
C THR A 203 2.28 -9.00 -8.42
N SER A 204 1.62 -9.27 -7.30
CA SER A 204 2.30 -9.50 -6.02
C SER A 204 2.31 -10.98 -5.67
N LEU A 205 3.45 -11.46 -5.15
CA LEU A 205 3.70 -12.86 -4.85
C LEU A 205 4.45 -13.01 -3.52
N VAL A 206 4.28 -14.16 -2.88
CA VAL A 206 5.22 -14.68 -1.88
C VAL A 206 5.84 -15.96 -2.42
N VAL A 207 7.17 -15.95 -2.60
CA VAL A 207 7.92 -17.11 -3.07
C VAL A 207 8.66 -17.72 -1.90
N PHE A 208 8.26 -18.94 -1.51
CA PHE A 208 8.92 -19.69 -0.44
C PHE A 208 10.09 -20.47 -1.02
N GLN A 209 11.25 -20.39 -0.35
CA GLN A 209 12.40 -21.19 -0.75
C GLN A 209 12.15 -22.68 -0.46
N ARG A 210 12.41 -23.56 -1.44
CA ARG A 210 12.49 -25.01 -1.18
C ARG A 210 13.56 -25.39 -0.16
N ALA A 211 14.69 -24.69 -0.21
CA ALA A 211 15.81 -24.86 0.71
C ALA A 211 16.65 -23.59 0.72
N ASP A 212 17.11 -23.20 1.90
CA ASP A 212 18.10 -22.13 2.05
C ASP A 212 19.49 -22.66 1.74
N ARG A 213 19.94 -22.36 0.52
CA ARG A 213 21.25 -22.74 0.00
C ARG A 213 21.78 -21.65 -0.92
N PRO A 214 23.11 -21.52 -1.07
CA PRO A 214 23.70 -20.57 -2.01
C PRO A 214 23.09 -20.71 -3.41
N GLY A 215 22.70 -19.57 -3.98
CA GLY A 215 22.06 -19.50 -5.31
C GLY A 215 20.55 -19.73 -5.33
N SER A 216 19.89 -19.99 -4.19
CA SER A 216 18.43 -20.19 -4.13
C SER A 216 17.66 -18.93 -4.59
N LEU A 217 17.96 -17.75 -4.01
CA LEU A 217 17.37 -16.48 -4.47
C LEU A 217 17.74 -16.17 -5.92
N LEU A 218 18.99 -16.41 -6.33
CA LEU A 218 19.42 -16.19 -7.71
C LEU A 218 18.58 -17.02 -8.70
N GLY A 219 18.31 -18.29 -8.38
CA GLY A 219 17.46 -19.16 -9.20
C GLY A 219 16.04 -18.62 -9.34
N ILE A 220 15.46 -18.06 -8.28
CA ILE A 220 14.15 -17.37 -8.33
C ILE A 220 14.25 -16.15 -9.24
N LEU A 221 15.23 -15.28 -9.04
CA LEU A 221 15.40 -14.05 -9.82
C LEU A 221 15.66 -14.32 -11.31
N GLN A 222 16.31 -15.44 -11.63
CA GLN A 222 16.52 -15.88 -13.01
C GLN A 222 15.22 -16.16 -13.76
N GLU A 223 14.15 -16.61 -13.08
CA GLU A 223 12.85 -16.82 -13.73
C GLU A 223 12.19 -15.52 -14.18
N PHE A 224 12.44 -14.41 -13.47
CA PHE A 224 11.99 -13.08 -13.88
C PHE A 224 12.90 -12.50 -14.97
N ALA A 225 14.22 -12.55 -14.74
CA ALA A 225 15.21 -11.98 -15.66
C ALA A 225 15.19 -12.65 -17.04
N ALA A 226 15.01 -13.97 -17.12
CA ALA A 226 14.93 -14.70 -18.39
C ALA A 226 13.73 -14.27 -19.27
N ARG A 227 12.73 -13.62 -18.68
CA ARG A 227 11.53 -13.13 -19.35
C ARG A 227 11.47 -11.61 -19.41
N SER A 228 12.55 -10.92 -19.04
CA SER A 228 12.64 -9.47 -18.95
C SER A 228 11.51 -8.84 -18.11
N LEU A 229 11.07 -9.54 -17.06
CA LEU A 229 10.05 -9.04 -16.15
C LEU A 229 10.69 -8.11 -15.11
N ASN A 230 10.19 -6.89 -15.01
CA ASN A 230 10.71 -5.91 -14.07
C ASN A 230 10.14 -6.16 -12.66
N LEU A 231 11.03 -6.29 -11.68
CA LEU A 231 10.67 -6.39 -10.27
C LEU A 231 10.69 -4.98 -9.66
N THR A 232 9.54 -4.52 -9.17
CA THR A 232 9.43 -3.22 -8.49
C THR A 232 9.65 -3.33 -6.99
N ARG A 233 9.55 -4.55 -6.44
CA ARG A 233 9.78 -4.80 -5.01
C ARG A 233 10.32 -6.21 -4.79
N LEU A 234 11.28 -6.33 -3.88
CA LEU A 234 11.86 -7.60 -3.44
C LEU A 234 12.26 -7.49 -1.97
N GLU A 235 11.59 -8.25 -1.11
CA GLU A 235 11.85 -8.24 0.33
C GLU A 235 11.91 -9.66 0.89
N SER A 236 12.94 -9.95 1.69
CA SER A 236 13.06 -11.22 2.41
C SER A 236 12.32 -11.18 3.74
N ARG A 237 11.57 -12.23 4.07
CA ARG A 237 10.91 -12.41 5.37
C ARG A 237 11.22 -13.79 5.94
N PRO A 238 11.50 -13.92 7.25
CA PRO A 238 11.62 -15.23 7.89
C PRO A 238 10.26 -15.93 7.96
N THR A 239 10.18 -17.21 7.60
CA THR A 239 8.89 -17.96 7.52
C THR A 239 8.33 -18.38 8.89
N ARG A 240 8.96 -17.98 9.99
CA ARG A 240 8.64 -18.40 11.38
C ARG A 240 8.80 -19.90 11.66
N GLN A 241 9.29 -20.69 10.69
CA GLN A 241 9.51 -22.15 10.81
C GLN A 241 10.93 -22.53 11.28
N GLY A 242 11.75 -21.57 11.68
CA GLY A 242 13.12 -21.77 12.14
C GLY A 242 14.11 -20.81 11.47
N LEU A 243 15.30 -20.66 12.07
CA LEU A 243 16.37 -19.83 11.51
C LEU A 243 16.84 -20.38 10.16
N GLY A 244 17.03 -19.50 9.18
CA GLY A 244 17.44 -19.86 7.82
C GLY A 244 16.29 -20.08 6.84
N ASN A 245 15.03 -20.19 7.29
CA ASN A 245 13.91 -20.32 6.36
C ASN A 245 13.34 -18.95 5.99
N TYR A 246 13.45 -18.57 4.72
CA TYR A 246 12.94 -17.31 4.20
C TYR A 246 11.92 -17.52 3.08
N CYS A 247 11.00 -16.57 2.98
CA CYS A 247 10.23 -16.32 1.78
C CYS A 247 10.54 -14.92 1.25
N PHE A 248 10.22 -14.70 -0.01
CA PHE A 248 10.42 -13.41 -0.68
C PHE A 248 9.08 -12.84 -1.10
N LEU A 249 8.76 -11.65 -0.60
CA LEU A 249 7.65 -10.85 -1.11
C LEU A 249 8.15 -10.10 -2.33
N MET A 250 7.45 -10.28 -3.44
CA MET A 250 7.86 -9.76 -4.74
C MET A 250 6.69 -9.05 -5.39
N ASP A 251 6.98 -7.89 -5.98
CA ASP A 251 6.06 -7.22 -6.89
C ASP A 251 6.72 -7.17 -8.28
N VAL A 252 5.99 -7.63 -9.29
CA VAL A 252 6.42 -7.65 -10.68
C VAL A 252 5.47 -6.82 -11.54
N GLU A 253 6.00 -6.07 -12.49
CA GLU A 253 5.18 -5.41 -13.51
C GLU A 253 4.56 -6.44 -14.45
N GLY A 254 3.26 -6.27 -14.71
CA GLY A 254 2.47 -7.16 -15.54
C GLY A 254 1.35 -7.87 -14.77
N HIS A 255 0.43 -8.44 -15.53
CA HIS A 255 -0.77 -9.10 -15.05
C HIS A 255 -0.68 -10.63 -15.23
N ILE A 256 -1.39 -11.42 -14.42
CA ILE A 256 -1.38 -12.89 -14.50
C ILE A 256 -1.83 -13.46 -15.86
N VAL A 257 -2.52 -12.65 -16.65
CA VAL A 257 -2.98 -13.02 -18.01
C VAL A 257 -1.90 -12.82 -19.06
N ASP A 258 -0.84 -12.06 -18.74
CA ASP A 258 0.28 -11.84 -19.65
C ASP A 258 1.10 -13.13 -19.74
N GLU A 259 1.39 -13.58 -20.96
CA GLU A 259 2.03 -14.89 -21.19
C GLU A 259 3.37 -15.04 -20.45
N LEU A 260 4.18 -13.97 -20.44
CA LEU A 260 5.48 -13.95 -19.77
C LEU A 260 5.34 -14.05 -18.25
N VAL A 261 4.36 -13.36 -17.66
CA VAL A 261 4.08 -13.44 -16.21
C VAL A 261 3.56 -14.83 -15.87
N ALA A 262 2.57 -15.34 -16.60
CA ALA A 262 2.02 -16.66 -16.39
C ALA A 262 3.09 -17.77 -16.50
N ASP A 263 3.97 -17.68 -17.50
CA ASP A 263 5.07 -18.63 -17.65
C ASP A 263 6.12 -18.52 -16.54
N CYS A 264 6.41 -17.31 -16.06
CA CYS A 264 7.26 -17.09 -14.89
C CYS A 264 6.70 -17.79 -13.65
N LEU A 265 5.44 -17.52 -13.29
CA LEU A 265 4.80 -18.11 -12.12
C LEU A 265 4.72 -19.65 -12.21
N ARG A 266 4.42 -20.18 -13.40
CA ARG A 266 4.45 -21.63 -13.65
C ARG A 266 5.82 -22.22 -13.33
N ASN A 267 6.89 -21.58 -13.78
CA ASN A 267 8.26 -22.04 -13.54
C ASN A 267 8.68 -21.90 -12.08
N LEU A 268 8.29 -20.81 -11.41
CA LEU A 268 8.51 -20.62 -9.98
C LEU A 268 7.87 -21.75 -9.17
N HIS A 269 6.59 -22.05 -9.44
CA HIS A 269 5.84 -23.11 -8.77
C HIS A 269 6.45 -24.51 -9.02
N MET A 270 6.94 -24.76 -10.24
CA MET A 270 7.59 -26.04 -10.58
C MET A 270 8.97 -26.21 -9.93
N LYS A 271 9.79 -25.15 -9.86
CA LYS A 271 11.23 -25.26 -9.57
C LYS A 271 11.65 -24.80 -8.17
N HIS A 272 11.04 -23.74 -7.64
CA HIS A 272 11.65 -22.95 -6.55
C HIS A 272 10.92 -23.03 -5.21
N GLY A 273 9.64 -23.43 -5.21
CA GLY A 273 8.90 -23.74 -3.99
C GLY A 273 7.43 -23.38 -4.08
N GLU A 274 6.79 -23.30 -2.92
CA GLU A 274 5.44 -22.78 -2.84
C GLU A 274 5.44 -21.31 -3.29
N VAL A 275 4.44 -20.96 -4.09
CA VAL A 275 4.22 -19.59 -4.55
C VAL A 275 2.82 -19.22 -4.12
N LYS A 276 2.72 -18.28 -3.18
CA LYS A 276 1.44 -17.68 -2.82
C LYS A 276 1.20 -16.49 -3.74
N PHE A 277 0.11 -16.56 -4.50
CA PHE A 277 -0.33 -15.46 -5.33
C PHE A 277 -1.13 -14.46 -4.48
N LEU A 278 -0.73 -13.19 -4.48
CA LEU A 278 -1.40 -12.13 -3.72
C LEU A 278 -2.26 -11.22 -4.61
N GLY A 279 -2.35 -11.47 -5.91
CA GLY A 279 -3.18 -10.70 -6.83
C GLY A 279 -2.40 -10.10 -8.00
N SER A 280 -3.13 -9.86 -9.10
CA SER A 280 -2.72 -8.99 -10.20
C SER A 280 -3.72 -7.84 -10.28
N TYR A 281 -3.24 -6.61 -10.30
CA TYR A 281 -4.07 -5.45 -10.06
C TYR A 281 -3.49 -4.18 -10.70
N PRO A 282 -4.31 -3.13 -10.91
CA PRO A 282 -3.85 -1.86 -11.46
C PRO A 282 -2.77 -1.23 -10.57
N ALA A 283 -1.63 -0.87 -11.16
CA ALA A 283 -0.55 -0.16 -10.48
C ALA A 283 -0.86 1.34 -10.35
N ALA A 284 -0.39 1.96 -9.26
CA ALA A 284 -0.59 3.38 -9.02
C ALA A 284 0.26 4.25 -9.98
N GLY A 285 -0.27 5.43 -10.33
CA GLY A 285 0.46 6.46 -11.07
C GLY A 285 0.07 6.63 -12.54
N SER A 286 0.39 7.80 -13.10
CA SER A 286 -0.02 8.25 -14.44
C SER A 286 0.87 7.78 -15.59
N LYS A 287 2.04 7.19 -15.31
CA LYS A 287 2.96 6.67 -16.34
C LYS A 287 2.42 5.44 -17.07
N GLY A 288 1.31 4.87 -16.59
CA GLY A 288 0.72 3.66 -17.13
C GLY A 288 0.38 3.74 -18.62
N GLU A 289 -0.06 4.87 -19.16
CA GLU A 289 -0.31 4.99 -20.62
C GLU A 289 0.96 4.90 -21.47
N THR A 290 2.07 5.45 -20.99
CA THR A 290 3.34 5.45 -21.74
C THR A 290 3.99 4.07 -21.72
N VAL A 291 3.99 3.43 -20.54
CA VAL A 291 4.49 2.05 -20.36
C VAL A 291 3.66 1.06 -21.19
N ARG A 292 2.32 1.20 -21.16
CA ARG A 292 1.39 0.42 -22.00
C ARG A 292 1.70 0.51 -23.48
N ARG A 293 1.83 1.73 -24.00
CA ARG A 293 2.03 1.95 -25.44
C ARG A 293 3.35 1.34 -25.91
N GLN A 294 4.44 1.53 -25.17
CA GLN A 294 5.75 1.00 -25.55
C GLN A 294 5.81 -0.53 -25.50
N ALA A 295 5.20 -1.15 -24.49
CA ALA A 295 5.13 -2.60 -24.37
C ALA A 295 4.30 -3.23 -25.50
N SER A 296 3.12 -2.66 -25.79
CA SER A 296 2.24 -3.15 -26.87
C SER A 296 2.86 -2.98 -28.27
N GLU A 297 3.52 -1.85 -28.55
CA GLU A 297 4.19 -1.62 -29.84
C GLU A 297 5.34 -2.62 -30.07
N SER A 298 6.13 -2.90 -29.04
CA SER A 298 7.27 -3.83 -29.12
C SER A 298 6.82 -5.28 -29.28
N SER A 299 5.77 -5.69 -28.56
CA SER A 299 5.20 -7.05 -28.65
C SER A 299 4.58 -7.29 -30.03
N GLN A 300 3.75 -6.36 -30.51
CA GLN A 300 3.10 -6.50 -31.81
C GLN A 300 4.12 -6.62 -32.95
N SER A 301 5.19 -5.81 -32.91
CA SER A 301 6.26 -5.90 -33.91
C SER A 301 6.97 -7.26 -33.89
N ALA A 302 7.16 -7.86 -32.71
CA ALA A 302 7.79 -9.17 -32.59
C ALA A 302 6.87 -10.30 -33.09
N ASP A 303 5.58 -10.22 -32.77
CA ASP A 303 4.56 -11.19 -33.20
C ASP A 303 4.36 -11.16 -34.72
N ASP A 304 4.27 -9.97 -35.31
CA ASP A 304 4.16 -9.80 -36.77
C ASP A 304 5.39 -10.39 -37.49
N TRP A 305 6.59 -10.15 -36.95
CA TRP A 305 7.83 -10.72 -37.47
C TRP A 305 7.87 -12.24 -37.37
N LEU A 306 7.45 -12.81 -36.24
CA LEU A 306 7.35 -14.27 -36.07
C LEU A 306 6.31 -14.89 -36.99
N ALA A 307 5.16 -14.24 -37.15
CA ALA A 307 4.12 -14.66 -38.09
C ALA A 307 4.66 -14.69 -39.52
N GLU A 308 5.38 -13.65 -39.95
CA GLU A 308 6.03 -13.59 -41.26
C GLU A 308 7.02 -14.75 -41.45
N LEU A 309 7.87 -15.04 -40.46
CA LEU A 309 8.81 -16.16 -40.54
C LEU A 309 8.10 -17.51 -40.65
N ARG A 310 7.00 -17.71 -39.91
CA ARG A 310 6.22 -18.95 -39.97
C ARG A 310 5.61 -19.22 -41.34
N THR A 311 5.27 -18.18 -42.11
CA THR A 311 4.78 -18.36 -43.50
C THR A 311 5.84 -18.93 -44.45
N ARG A 312 7.11 -18.95 -44.06
CA ARG A 312 8.22 -19.46 -44.87
C ARG A 312 8.51 -20.95 -44.62
N ILE A 313 7.78 -21.59 -43.72
CA ILE A 313 7.87 -23.04 -43.49
C ILE A 313 7.31 -23.74 -44.74
N GLN A 314 8.14 -24.56 -45.39
CA GLN A 314 7.73 -25.43 -46.49
C GLN A 314 7.66 -26.87 -45.96
N ASP A 315 6.63 -27.60 -46.38
CA ASP A 315 6.40 -29.00 -46.03
C ASP A 315 7.48 -29.96 -46.60
#